data_AF-A0A6J0B9T3-F1
#
_entry.id   AF-A0A6J0B9T3-F1
#
_cell.length_a   1.000
_cell.length_b   1.000
_cell.length_c   1.000
_cell.angle_alpha   90.00
_cell.angle_beta   90.00
_cell.angle_gamma   90.00
#
_symmetry.space_group_name_H-M   'P 1'
#
loop_
_entity.id
_entity.type
_entity.pdbx_description
1 polymer ?
#
loop_
_entity_poly.entity_id
_entity_poly.type
_entity_poly.pdbx_seq_one_letter_code
_entity_poly.pdbx_strand_id
1 'polypeptide(L)'
;MEDPNDSDTSEWTHLSHSSNGQQTVLVSLKRILVGKVFAGEYVERHYVDFLSTYRDLVVVNTDETDFSTALIKASKMTRETYGRSLWFGVTDNEHDGTPKGYCLWVNLFQIPLGKHWFQVQSVDLYQREICLRLKHLRPFHAESSQATKRELVSSELIENFDLHKFYQELEWSQVQNFVLHLLVDASAWCILNIKKVLTYENIRETVKFCSVLILVIVTFLIEASKFLCDYSLKLIRELSNVIRSTTPITMGIIEFFTKCVGGFYLLIVMLWRGSTGPPIPPNAISASFNPNSGWSGQRAIKYPPQAHNRYGYGQRVHQPRGRFSDY
;
A
#
# COMPACT_ATOMS: atom_id res chain seq x y z
N MET A 1 76.52 12.12 -22.84
CA MET A 1 76.38 13.19 -21.84
C MET A 1 75.11 13.94 -22.22
N GLU A 2 73.94 13.43 -21.83
CA GLU A 2 73.36 13.47 -20.46
C GLU A 2 73.18 14.95 -20.05
N ASP A 3 71.99 15.47 -19.71
CA ASP A 3 70.70 14.86 -19.40
C ASP A 3 69.54 15.87 -19.61
N PRO A 4 68.28 15.37 -19.68
CA PRO A 4 67.02 16.12 -19.70
C PRO A 4 66.32 16.16 -18.32
N ASN A 5 65.68 17.30 -17.98
CA ASN A 5 64.62 17.50 -16.95
C ASN A 5 64.40 19.03 -16.84
N ASP A 6 63.23 19.66 -16.65
CA ASP A 6 62.01 19.37 -15.91
C ASP A 6 60.95 20.40 -16.41
N SER A 7 59.78 20.01 -16.91
CA SER A 7 58.52 19.64 -16.22
C SER A 7 57.64 20.83 -15.79
N ASP A 8 56.46 20.86 -16.43
CA ASP A 8 55.12 20.99 -15.84
C ASP A 8 54.78 22.17 -14.91
N THR A 9 54.32 23.29 -15.49
CA THR A 9 53.53 24.29 -14.75
C THR A 9 52.32 24.86 -15.52
N SER A 10 51.78 24.18 -16.53
CA SER A 10 50.64 24.69 -17.32
C SER A 10 49.33 23.90 -17.22
N GLU A 11 49.23 22.90 -16.34
CA GLU A 11 48.08 21.98 -16.29
C GLU A 11 47.13 22.16 -15.09
N TRP A 12 47.07 23.35 -14.48
CA TRP A 12 46.17 23.61 -13.34
C TRP A 12 45.16 24.74 -13.51
N THR A 13 45.14 25.44 -14.66
CA THR A 13 44.23 26.58 -14.89
C THR A 13 42.91 26.24 -15.60
N HIS A 14 42.68 25.01 -16.04
CA HIS A 14 41.47 24.63 -16.78
C HIS A 14 40.35 23.96 -15.96
N LEU A 15 40.58 23.61 -14.69
CA LEU A 15 39.60 22.84 -13.90
C LEU A 15 38.66 23.68 -13.02
N SER A 16 38.92 24.97 -12.81
CA SER A 16 38.07 25.84 -11.96
C SER A 16 36.99 26.63 -12.73
N HIS A 17 37.06 26.69 -14.06
CA HIS A 17 36.05 27.39 -14.87
C HIS A 17 34.81 26.54 -15.20
N SER A 18 34.90 25.22 -15.09
CA SER A 18 33.81 24.30 -15.46
C SER A 18 32.69 24.23 -14.41
N SER A 19 33.02 24.27 -13.11
CA SER A 19 32.03 24.13 -12.03
C SER A 19 31.04 25.30 -11.92
N ASN A 20 31.51 26.54 -12.13
CA ASN A 20 30.65 27.73 -12.09
C ASN A 20 29.68 27.80 -13.28
N GLY A 21 30.10 27.35 -14.48
CA GLY A 21 29.23 27.29 -15.65
C GLY A 21 28.11 26.25 -15.53
N GLN A 22 28.42 25.09 -14.94
CA GLN A 22 27.44 24.03 -14.74
C GLN A 22 26.34 24.43 -13.74
N GLN A 23 26.72 25.10 -12.65
CA GLN A 23 25.78 25.50 -11.60
C GLN A 23 24.84 26.62 -12.06
N THR A 24 25.31 27.55 -12.91
CA THR A 24 24.46 28.63 -13.47
C THR A 24 23.41 28.11 -14.45
N VAL A 25 23.75 27.09 -15.24
CA VAL A 25 22.81 26.44 -16.17
C VAL A 25 21.74 25.67 -15.41
N LEU A 26 22.11 24.96 -14.35
CA LEU A 26 21.14 24.25 -13.50
C LEU A 26 20.15 25.21 -12.82
N VAL A 27 20.62 26.36 -12.33
CA VAL A 27 19.75 27.41 -11.78
C VAL A 27 18.80 27.95 -12.87
N SER A 28 19.29 28.12 -14.09
CA SER A 28 18.49 28.59 -15.22
C SER A 28 17.44 27.56 -15.65
N LEU A 29 17.81 26.27 -15.70
CA LEU A 29 16.88 25.16 -15.95
C LEU A 29 15.78 25.10 -14.89
N LYS A 30 16.16 25.25 -13.62
CA LYS A 30 15.18 25.31 -12.52
C LYS A 30 14.21 26.46 -12.69
N ARG A 31 14.68 27.66 -13.07
CA ARG A 31 13.82 28.83 -13.31
C ARG A 31 12.85 28.62 -14.49
N ILE A 32 13.24 27.84 -15.49
CA ILE A 32 12.42 27.62 -16.70
C ILE A 32 11.37 26.52 -16.47
N LEU A 33 11.75 25.43 -15.78
CA LEU A 33 10.95 24.21 -15.73
C LEU A 33 10.21 24.01 -14.41
N VAL A 34 10.81 24.36 -13.26
CA VAL A 34 10.23 24.06 -11.94
C VAL A 34 8.95 24.86 -11.74
N GLY A 35 7.92 24.20 -11.23
CA GLY A 35 6.61 24.77 -10.95
C GLY A 35 5.65 24.74 -12.14
N LYS A 36 6.13 24.48 -13.36
CA LYS A 36 5.25 24.32 -14.54
C LYS A 36 4.36 23.08 -14.37
N VAL A 37 3.09 23.28 -14.69
CA VAL A 37 2.05 22.24 -14.72
C VAL A 37 1.74 21.95 -16.18
N PHE A 38 1.58 20.67 -16.53
CA PHE A 38 1.25 20.24 -17.88
C PHE A 38 0.42 18.96 -17.87
N ALA A 39 -0.40 18.76 -18.89
CA ALA A 39 -1.03 17.49 -19.18
C ALA A 39 -0.07 16.55 -19.94
N GLY A 40 0.07 15.32 -19.48
CA GLY A 40 0.87 14.29 -20.15
C GLY A 40 0.27 12.90 -19.99
N GLU A 41 0.68 11.98 -20.86
CA GLU A 41 0.26 10.58 -20.84
C GLU A 41 1.43 9.71 -20.42
N TYR A 42 1.26 9.00 -19.30
CA TYR A 42 2.20 7.98 -18.86
C TYR A 42 1.93 6.69 -19.65
N VAL A 43 2.86 6.30 -20.52
CA VAL A 43 2.67 5.23 -21.50
C VAL A 43 3.22 3.90 -21.00
N GLU A 44 4.50 3.88 -20.64
CA GLU A 44 5.18 2.66 -20.24
C GLU A 44 6.45 2.94 -19.44
N ARG A 45 7.02 1.87 -18.88
CA ARG A 45 8.35 1.88 -18.28
C ARG A 45 9.34 1.20 -19.22
N HIS A 46 10.34 1.95 -19.66
CA HIS A 46 11.27 1.53 -20.70
C HIS A 46 12.72 1.52 -20.18
N TYR A 47 13.54 0.59 -20.69
CA TYR A 47 14.94 0.47 -20.30
C TYR A 47 15.82 1.41 -21.14
N VAL A 48 16.56 2.31 -20.49
CA VAL A 48 17.45 3.25 -21.18
C VAL A 48 18.87 2.71 -21.15
N ASP A 49 19.36 2.23 -22.28
CA ASP A 49 20.70 1.62 -22.41
C ASP A 49 21.82 2.53 -21.91
N PHE A 50 21.76 3.82 -22.27
CA PHE A 50 22.76 4.83 -21.89
C PHE A 50 22.94 4.95 -20.37
N LEU A 51 21.86 4.76 -19.61
CA LEU A 51 21.84 4.84 -18.15
C LEU A 51 21.87 3.48 -17.46
N SER A 52 21.73 2.40 -18.23
CA SER A 52 21.58 1.03 -17.75
C SER A 52 20.50 0.88 -16.66
N THR A 53 19.41 1.64 -16.77
CA THR A 53 18.32 1.66 -15.79
C THR A 53 16.97 1.93 -16.46
N TYR A 54 15.89 1.53 -15.79
CA TYR A 54 14.52 1.80 -16.26
C TYR A 54 14.09 3.24 -15.96
N ARG A 55 13.35 3.83 -16.89
CA ARG A 55 12.72 5.16 -16.77
C ARG A 55 11.27 5.06 -17.22
N ASP A 56 10.43 5.90 -16.63
CA ASP A 56 9.02 6.02 -16.94
C ASP A 56 8.85 7.05 -18.07
N LEU A 57 8.15 6.66 -19.13
CA LEU A 57 7.96 7.45 -20.33
C LEU A 57 6.64 8.23 -20.25
N VAL A 58 6.76 9.56 -20.14
CA VAL A 58 5.61 10.49 -20.13
C VAL A 58 5.61 11.31 -21.40
N VAL A 59 4.56 11.19 -22.20
CA VAL A 59 4.37 11.96 -23.43
C VAL A 59 3.59 13.23 -23.11
N VAL A 60 4.16 14.39 -23.38
CA VAL A 60 3.51 15.69 -23.19
C VAL A 60 2.37 15.84 -24.22
N ASN A 61 1.20 16.32 -23.77
CA ASN A 61 0.07 16.57 -24.66
C ASN A 61 0.42 17.64 -25.71
N THR A 62 -0.05 17.48 -26.94
CA THR A 62 0.24 18.39 -28.07
C THR A 62 -0.26 19.81 -27.84
N ASP A 63 -1.29 19.97 -27.01
CA ASP A 63 -1.90 21.27 -26.72
C ASP A 63 -1.01 22.13 -25.78
N GLU A 64 -0.06 21.52 -25.08
CA GLU A 64 0.83 22.15 -24.10
C GLU A 64 2.05 22.82 -24.77
N THR A 65 1.78 23.82 -25.60
CA THR A 65 2.80 24.54 -26.39
C THR A 65 3.79 25.32 -25.53
N ASP A 66 3.33 25.91 -24.42
CA ASP A 66 4.15 26.68 -23.47
C ASP A 66 5.16 25.81 -22.71
N PHE A 67 4.77 24.58 -22.39
CA PHE A 67 5.66 23.62 -21.74
C PHE A 67 6.64 23.01 -22.75
N SER A 68 6.15 22.64 -23.93
CA SER A 68 6.99 22.15 -25.04
C SER A 68 8.09 23.15 -25.42
N THR A 69 7.75 24.43 -25.55
CA THR A 69 8.74 25.51 -25.83
C THR A 69 9.78 25.63 -24.71
N ALA A 70 9.37 25.46 -23.45
CA ALA A 70 10.28 25.47 -22.31
C ALA A 70 11.23 24.27 -22.32
N LEU A 71 10.75 23.08 -22.70
CA LEU A 71 11.56 21.87 -22.86
C LEU A 71 12.60 22.01 -23.98
N ILE A 72 12.21 22.57 -25.13
CA ILE A 72 13.13 22.83 -26.26
C ILE A 72 14.26 23.77 -25.80
N LYS A 73 13.90 24.86 -25.12
CA LYS A 73 14.87 25.82 -24.59
C LYS A 73 15.82 25.15 -23.57
N ALA A 74 15.28 24.35 -22.67
CA ALA A 74 16.05 23.61 -21.67
C ALA A 74 17.00 22.58 -22.31
N SER A 75 16.53 21.85 -23.32
CA SER A 75 17.32 20.88 -24.07
C SER A 75 18.48 21.55 -24.81
N LYS A 76 18.21 22.67 -25.49
CA LYS A 76 19.23 23.46 -26.17
C LYS A 76 20.31 23.97 -25.20
N MET A 77 19.91 24.57 -24.08
CA MET A 77 20.84 25.05 -23.05
C MET A 77 21.70 23.93 -22.46
N THR A 78 21.09 22.76 -22.21
CA THR A 78 21.81 21.59 -21.70
C THR A 78 22.83 21.08 -22.71
N ARG A 79 22.43 20.99 -23.98
CA ARG A 79 23.30 20.53 -25.07
C ARG A 79 24.47 21.47 -25.35
N GLU A 80 24.25 22.79 -25.26
CA GLU A 80 25.31 23.79 -25.43
C GLU A 80 26.35 23.73 -24.31
N THR A 81 25.93 23.39 -23.09
CA THR A 81 26.79 23.40 -21.90
C THR A 81 27.50 22.07 -21.67
N TYR A 82 26.77 20.95 -21.77
CA TYR A 82 27.25 19.62 -21.41
C TYR A 82 27.53 18.73 -22.64
N GLY A 83 27.12 19.16 -23.84
CA GLY A 83 27.33 18.37 -25.06
C GLY A 83 26.61 17.02 -25.01
N ARG A 84 27.35 15.94 -25.32
CA ARG A 84 26.86 14.55 -25.30
C ARG A 84 27.28 13.77 -24.04
N SER A 85 28.01 14.39 -23.11
CA SER A 85 28.50 13.69 -21.92
C SER A 85 27.39 13.43 -20.88
N LEU A 86 26.31 14.21 -20.97
CA LEU A 86 25.21 14.21 -20.00
C LEU A 86 23.89 13.98 -20.73
N TRP A 87 23.12 12.99 -20.26
CA TRP A 87 21.82 12.69 -20.84
C TRP A 87 20.75 13.60 -20.24
N PHE A 88 20.07 14.35 -21.10
CA PHE A 88 18.88 15.10 -20.76
C PHE A 88 17.70 14.18 -21.06
N GLY A 89 16.91 13.79 -20.05
CA GLY A 89 15.79 12.86 -20.17
C GLY A 89 14.59 13.42 -20.95
N VAL A 90 14.83 14.09 -22.08
CA VAL A 90 13.84 14.67 -22.97
C VAL A 90 14.21 14.29 -24.40
N THR A 91 13.29 13.65 -25.11
CA THR A 91 13.46 13.29 -26.52
C THR A 91 12.36 13.92 -27.37
N ASP A 92 12.74 14.41 -28.54
CA ASP A 92 11.83 14.92 -29.57
C ASP A 92 11.47 13.77 -30.52
N ASN A 93 10.21 13.70 -30.94
CA ASN A 93 9.60 12.56 -31.64
C ASN A 93 9.91 12.50 -33.15
N GLU A 94 11.03 13.05 -33.60
CA GLU A 94 11.38 12.98 -35.03
C GLU A 94 12.10 11.67 -35.39
N HIS A 95 12.64 10.91 -34.42
CA HIS A 95 13.41 9.69 -34.69
C HIS A 95 13.03 8.53 -33.75
N ASP A 96 12.65 7.41 -34.39
CA ASP A 96 12.46 6.05 -33.87
C ASP A 96 11.52 5.79 -32.69
N GLY A 97 10.49 4.98 -32.96
CA GLY A 97 9.78 4.13 -31.99
C GLY A 97 8.96 4.79 -30.87
N THR A 98 9.02 6.11 -30.73
CA THR A 98 8.33 6.84 -29.64
C THR A 98 6.95 7.38 -30.05
N PRO A 99 5.99 7.53 -29.10
CA PRO A 99 4.66 8.07 -29.41
C PRO A 99 4.74 9.58 -29.66
N LYS A 100 4.09 10.06 -30.73
CA LYS A 100 4.10 11.47 -31.19
C LYS A 100 3.96 12.50 -30.04
N GLY A 101 4.94 13.40 -29.87
CA GLY A 101 4.92 14.47 -28.86
C GLY A 101 6.30 14.83 -28.31
N TYR A 102 6.40 15.50 -27.16
CA TYR A 102 7.66 15.57 -26.41
C TYR A 102 7.67 14.48 -25.34
N CYS A 103 8.68 13.62 -25.36
CA CYS A 103 8.79 12.52 -24.40
C CYS A 103 9.70 12.92 -23.24
N LEU A 104 9.22 12.71 -22.03
CA LEU A 104 9.96 12.86 -20.79
C LEU A 104 10.28 11.50 -20.21
N TRP A 105 11.54 11.30 -19.88
CA TRP A 105 12.06 10.09 -19.27
C TRP A 105 12.34 10.38 -17.80
N VAL A 106 11.43 9.95 -16.95
CA VAL A 106 11.39 10.35 -15.54
C VAL A 106 11.34 9.14 -14.62
N ASN A 107 11.25 9.36 -13.32
CA ASN A 107 11.02 8.31 -12.33
C ASN A 107 9.75 8.67 -11.55
N LEU A 108 8.68 7.92 -11.79
CA LEU A 108 7.37 8.10 -11.21
C LEU A 108 7.14 7.08 -10.10
N PHE A 109 6.56 7.53 -8.98
CA PHE A 109 6.23 6.64 -7.88
C PHE A 109 4.82 6.09 -8.03
N GLN A 110 4.71 4.87 -8.57
CA GLN A 110 3.48 4.04 -8.55
C GLN A 110 2.21 4.74 -9.11
N ILE A 111 2.34 5.40 -10.27
CA ILE A 111 1.22 6.03 -10.97
C ILE A 111 0.64 5.03 -11.98
N PRO A 112 -0.70 4.89 -12.12
CA PRO A 112 -1.30 4.07 -13.17
C PRO A 112 -0.98 4.64 -14.56
N LEU A 113 -1.02 3.78 -15.59
CA LEU A 113 -0.87 4.23 -16.98
C LEU A 113 -2.05 5.13 -17.39
N GLY A 114 -1.79 6.10 -18.27
CA GLY A 114 -2.81 6.98 -18.83
C GLY A 114 -2.51 8.48 -18.69
N LYS A 115 -3.55 9.30 -18.92
CA LYS A 115 -3.41 10.77 -18.96
C LYS A 115 -3.52 11.37 -17.56
N HIS A 116 -2.56 12.21 -17.21
CA HIS A 116 -2.49 12.87 -15.91
C HIS A 116 -1.97 14.31 -16.04
N TRP A 117 -2.33 15.12 -15.05
CA TRP A 117 -1.70 16.40 -14.78
C TRP A 117 -0.46 16.18 -13.94
N PHE A 118 0.66 16.72 -14.41
CA PHE A 118 1.94 16.67 -13.73
C PHE A 118 2.44 18.08 -13.43
N GLN A 119 3.20 18.21 -12.35
CA GLN A 119 3.96 19.41 -12.04
C GLN A 119 5.44 19.07 -11.93
N VAL A 120 6.31 19.87 -12.56
CA VAL A 120 7.75 19.73 -12.38
C VAL A 120 8.14 20.20 -10.98
N GLN A 121 8.54 19.28 -10.11
CA GLN A 121 8.90 19.56 -8.73
C GLN A 121 10.34 20.03 -8.59
N SER A 122 11.27 19.34 -9.25
CA SER A 122 12.69 19.67 -9.22
C SER A 122 13.39 19.23 -10.51
N VAL A 123 14.56 19.84 -10.73
CA VAL A 123 15.53 19.43 -11.75
C VAL A 123 16.78 18.99 -10.99
N ASP A 124 17.08 17.71 -11.06
CA ASP A 124 18.16 17.08 -10.31
C ASP A 124 19.28 16.71 -11.29
N LEU A 125 20.52 17.06 -10.92
CA LEU A 125 21.72 16.71 -11.70
C LEU A 125 22.41 15.53 -11.02
N TYR A 126 22.57 14.47 -11.79
CA TYR A 126 23.36 13.31 -11.45
C TYR A 126 24.63 13.28 -12.30
N GLN A 127 25.50 12.31 -12.04
CA GLN A 127 26.79 12.21 -12.73
C GLN A 127 26.67 12.05 -14.25
N ARG A 128 25.60 11.41 -14.74
CA ARG A 128 25.38 11.08 -16.15
C ARG A 128 24.03 11.51 -16.70
N GLU A 129 23.17 12.09 -15.87
CA GLU A 129 21.84 12.53 -16.29
C GLU A 129 21.41 13.83 -15.61
N ILE A 130 20.55 14.57 -16.31
CA ILE A 130 19.67 15.56 -15.70
C ILE A 130 18.27 14.96 -15.71
N CYS A 131 17.72 14.74 -14.52
CA CYS A 131 16.43 14.11 -14.34
C CYS A 131 15.40 15.13 -13.85
N LEU A 132 14.22 15.11 -14.46
CA LEU A 132 13.07 15.90 -14.03
C LEU A 132 12.25 15.09 -13.03
N ARG A 133 12.06 15.64 -11.83
CA ARG A 133 11.17 15.04 -10.84
C ARG A 133 9.78 15.57 -11.03
N LEU A 134 8.84 14.70 -11.37
CA LEU A 134 7.44 15.06 -11.56
C LEU A 134 6.64 14.73 -10.30
N LYS A 135 5.79 15.67 -9.90
CA LYS A 135 4.74 15.46 -8.93
C LYS A 135 3.44 15.21 -9.69
N HIS A 136 2.80 14.08 -9.42
CA HIS A 136 1.45 13.80 -9.87
C HIS A 136 0.47 14.74 -9.17
N LEU A 137 -0.43 15.38 -9.94
CA LEU A 137 -1.48 16.22 -9.38
C LEU A 137 -2.83 15.51 -9.39
N ARG A 138 -3.28 15.04 -10.56
CA ARG A 138 -4.58 14.38 -10.74
C ARG A 138 -4.69 13.69 -12.11
N PRO A 139 -5.58 12.72 -12.31
CA PRO A 139 -5.94 12.22 -13.64
C PRO A 139 -6.47 13.33 -14.56
N PHE A 140 -6.06 13.30 -15.83
CA PHE A 140 -6.52 14.23 -16.86
C PHE A 140 -7.75 13.63 -17.55
N HIS A 141 -8.92 14.17 -17.25
CA HIS A 141 -10.17 13.83 -17.94
C HIS A 141 -10.33 14.82 -19.09
N ALA A 142 -9.95 14.43 -20.31
CA ALA A 142 -10.41 15.13 -21.49
C ALA A 142 -11.90 14.83 -21.65
N GLU A 143 -12.76 15.81 -21.36
CA GLU A 143 -14.13 15.78 -21.88
C GLU A 143 -14.04 15.95 -23.40
N SER A 144 -13.77 14.86 -24.12
CA SER A 144 -13.88 14.84 -25.56
C SER A 144 -15.36 15.02 -25.89
N SER A 145 -15.69 16.22 -26.37
CA SER A 145 -16.91 16.51 -27.10
C SER A 145 -17.00 15.58 -28.31
N GLN A 146 -17.58 14.39 -28.12
CA GLN A 146 -18.44 13.69 -29.07
C GLN A 146 -18.94 12.37 -28.45
N ALA A 147 -20.27 12.27 -28.43
CA ALA A 147 -21.01 11.15 -27.92
C ALA A 147 -20.64 9.83 -28.63
N THR A 148 -20.24 8.83 -27.86
CA THR A 148 -20.64 7.44 -28.09
C THR A 148 -20.73 6.72 -26.74
N LYS A 149 -21.89 6.88 -26.09
CA LYS A 149 -22.62 5.87 -25.32
C LYS A 149 -21.80 4.67 -24.81
N ARG A 150 -21.29 4.74 -23.57
CA ARG A 150 -21.33 3.66 -22.56
C ARG A 150 -20.67 4.09 -21.23
N GLU A 151 -21.39 3.79 -20.15
CA GLU A 151 -20.96 3.68 -18.75
C GLU A 151 -20.24 4.85 -18.07
N LEU A 152 -21.07 5.74 -17.53
CA LEU A 152 -20.80 6.49 -16.30
C LEU A 152 -20.65 5.52 -15.12
N VAL A 153 -19.45 5.01 -14.85
CA VAL A 153 -19.10 4.49 -13.52
C VAL A 153 -17.64 4.79 -13.20
N SER A 154 -17.46 5.55 -12.10
CA SER A 154 -16.30 5.60 -11.20
C SER A 154 -15.10 6.47 -11.55
N SER A 155 -15.01 7.62 -10.87
CA SER A 155 -13.73 8.12 -10.33
C SER A 155 -13.85 8.94 -9.03
N GLU A 156 -14.97 8.87 -8.30
CA GLU A 156 -15.02 9.26 -6.87
C GLU A 156 -14.69 8.10 -5.91
N LEU A 157 -14.49 6.88 -6.41
CA LEU A 157 -14.46 5.66 -5.59
C LEU A 157 -13.07 5.28 -5.05
N ILE A 158 -11.98 5.94 -5.45
CA ILE A 158 -10.62 5.48 -5.10
C ILE A 158 -9.97 6.32 -3.99
N GLU A 159 -10.43 7.55 -3.73
CA GLU A 159 -9.80 8.38 -2.67
C GLU A 159 -10.46 8.23 -1.29
N ASN A 160 -11.58 7.53 -1.19
CA ASN A 160 -12.21 7.15 0.09
C ASN A 160 -12.64 5.68 0.09
N PHE A 161 -11.77 4.76 -0.35
CA PHE A 161 -12.03 3.32 -0.17
C PHE A 161 -11.77 2.94 1.29
N ASP A 162 -12.69 3.38 2.15
CA ASP A 162 -12.77 3.05 3.56
C ASP A 162 -13.21 1.59 3.65
N LEU A 163 -12.22 0.69 3.78
CA LEU A 163 -12.39 -0.77 3.83
C LEU A 163 -13.49 -1.17 4.82
N HIS A 164 -13.71 -0.35 5.86
CA HIS A 164 -14.70 -0.57 6.91
C HIS A 164 -16.15 -0.31 6.46
N LYS A 165 -16.41 0.63 5.55
CA LYS A 165 -17.74 0.85 4.95
C LYS A 165 -18.07 -0.18 3.87
N PHE A 166 -17.07 -0.64 3.13
CA PHE A 166 -17.25 -1.61 2.06
C PHE A 166 -17.73 -3.00 2.55
N TYR A 167 -17.27 -3.46 3.72
CA TYR A 167 -17.77 -4.71 4.30
C TYR A 167 -19.19 -4.61 4.86
N GLN A 168 -19.69 -3.40 5.14
CA GLN A 168 -21.00 -3.19 5.73
C GLN A 168 -22.11 -3.00 4.66
N GLU A 169 -21.74 -2.60 3.44
CA GLU A 169 -22.66 -2.35 2.32
C GLU A 169 -22.72 -3.52 1.31
N LEU A 170 -21.99 -4.62 1.55
CA LEU A 170 -21.99 -5.78 0.66
C LEU A 170 -23.25 -6.64 0.90
N GLU A 171 -24.40 -6.15 0.47
CA GLU A 171 -25.61 -6.98 0.39
C GLU A 171 -25.40 -8.12 -0.64
N TRP A 172 -25.67 -9.34 -0.20
CA TRP A 172 -25.52 -10.56 -0.99
C TRP A 172 -26.38 -10.57 -2.29
N SER A 173 -27.33 -9.65 -2.41
CA SER A 173 -28.18 -9.45 -3.59
C SER A 173 -27.45 -8.79 -4.77
N GLN A 174 -26.52 -7.86 -4.51
CA GLN A 174 -25.80 -7.09 -5.53
C GLN A 174 -24.73 -7.93 -6.23
N VAL A 175 -24.03 -8.78 -5.46
CA VAL A 175 -22.98 -9.67 -6.00
C VAL A 175 -23.58 -10.74 -6.91
N GLN A 176 -24.77 -11.28 -6.58
CA GLN A 176 -25.46 -12.23 -7.44
C GLN A 176 -25.84 -11.62 -8.79
N ASN A 177 -26.35 -10.39 -8.78
CA ASN A 177 -26.73 -9.69 -10.00
C ASN A 177 -25.52 -9.33 -10.87
N PHE A 178 -24.39 -8.92 -10.26
CA PHE A 178 -23.16 -8.64 -10.97
C PHE A 178 -22.55 -9.90 -11.62
N VAL A 179 -22.51 -11.02 -10.88
CA VAL A 179 -21.99 -12.30 -11.38
C VAL A 179 -22.88 -12.86 -12.50
N LEU A 180 -24.20 -12.77 -12.37
CA LEU A 180 -25.13 -13.19 -13.42
C LEU A 180 -25.01 -12.32 -14.68
N HIS A 181 -24.87 -10.99 -14.53
CA HIS A 181 -24.68 -10.08 -15.66
C HIS A 181 -23.36 -10.37 -16.40
N LEU A 182 -22.28 -10.64 -15.66
CA LEU A 182 -20.98 -10.99 -16.23
C LEU A 182 -21.03 -12.31 -17.03
N LEU A 183 -21.73 -13.33 -16.50
CA LEU A 183 -21.87 -14.62 -17.16
C LEU A 183 -22.77 -14.57 -18.40
N VAL A 184 -23.87 -13.82 -18.33
CA VAL A 184 -24.82 -13.67 -19.45
C VAL A 184 -24.18 -12.87 -20.59
N ASP A 185 -23.48 -11.77 -20.29
CA ASP A 185 -22.82 -10.95 -21.30
C ASP A 185 -21.63 -11.67 -21.96
N ALA A 186 -20.82 -12.39 -21.16
CA ALA A 186 -19.73 -13.18 -21.69
C ALA A 186 -20.24 -14.30 -22.62
N SER A 187 -21.34 -14.95 -22.25
CA SER A 187 -21.93 -16.02 -23.07
C SER A 187 -22.53 -15.50 -24.39
N ALA A 188 -23.22 -14.36 -24.36
CA ALA A 188 -23.80 -13.74 -25.55
C ALA A 188 -22.72 -13.25 -26.53
N TRP A 189 -21.63 -12.69 -26.01
CA TRP A 189 -20.49 -12.22 -26.81
C TRP A 189 -19.70 -13.37 -27.43
N CYS A 190 -19.51 -14.47 -26.68
CA CYS A 190 -18.86 -15.68 -27.19
C CYS A 190 -19.65 -16.34 -28.32
N ILE A 191 -20.97 -16.50 -28.17
CA ILE A 191 -21.82 -17.20 -29.14
C ILE A 191 -21.86 -16.48 -30.51
N LEU A 192 -21.86 -15.14 -30.52
CA LEU A 192 -21.94 -14.36 -31.75
C LEU A 192 -20.63 -14.33 -32.56
N ASN A 193 -19.48 -14.42 -31.89
CA ASN A 193 -18.18 -14.35 -32.56
C ASN A 193 -17.61 -15.72 -32.97
N ILE A 194 -18.06 -16.81 -32.32
CA ILE A 194 -17.62 -18.18 -32.65
C ILE A 194 -17.90 -18.52 -34.12
N LYS A 195 -19.03 -18.10 -34.71
CA LYS A 195 -19.37 -18.45 -36.10
C LYS A 195 -18.46 -17.84 -37.17
N LYS A 196 -17.79 -16.72 -36.88
CA LYS A 196 -16.89 -16.03 -37.83
C LYS A 196 -15.41 -16.37 -37.64
N VAL A 197 -15.01 -16.82 -36.45
CA VAL A 197 -13.61 -17.07 -36.08
C VAL A 197 -13.20 -18.55 -36.20
N LEU A 198 -14.17 -19.44 -36.44
CA LEU A 198 -13.98 -20.89 -36.48
C LEU A 198 -13.37 -21.41 -37.81
N THR A 199 -12.15 -20.99 -38.13
CA THR A 199 -11.31 -21.66 -39.14
C THR A 199 -10.59 -22.83 -38.49
N TYR A 200 -10.51 -23.99 -39.15
CA TYR A 200 -9.96 -25.24 -38.57
C TYR A 200 -8.54 -25.07 -37.99
N GLU A 201 -7.71 -24.22 -38.61
CA GLU A 201 -6.37 -23.92 -38.13
C GLU A 201 -6.38 -23.14 -36.81
N ASN A 202 -7.26 -22.13 -36.68
CA ASN A 202 -7.41 -21.34 -35.45
C ASN A 202 -7.93 -22.19 -34.28
N ILE A 203 -8.81 -23.17 -34.53
CA ILE A 203 -9.28 -24.08 -33.47
C ILE A 203 -8.12 -24.89 -32.91
N ARG A 204 -7.25 -25.42 -33.79
CA ARG A 204 -6.12 -26.26 -33.36
C ARG A 204 -5.13 -25.46 -32.51
N GLU A 205 -4.86 -24.22 -32.87
CA GLU A 205 -4.00 -23.32 -32.08
C GLU A 205 -4.66 -22.90 -30.77
N THR A 206 -5.95 -22.58 -30.80
CA THR A 206 -6.74 -22.23 -29.61
C THR A 206 -6.78 -23.38 -28.61
N VAL A 207 -6.95 -24.63 -29.05
CA VAL A 207 -6.94 -25.80 -28.15
C VAL A 207 -5.57 -25.98 -27.48
N LYS A 208 -4.47 -25.78 -28.21
CA LYS A 208 -3.12 -25.81 -27.63
C LYS A 208 -2.94 -24.69 -26.62
N PHE A 209 -3.34 -23.47 -26.95
CA PHE A 209 -3.28 -22.34 -26.03
C PHE A 209 -4.13 -22.58 -24.77
N CYS A 210 -5.38 -23.05 -24.93
CA CYS A 210 -6.25 -23.42 -23.82
C CYS A 210 -5.64 -24.50 -22.93
N SER A 211 -4.96 -25.51 -23.49
CA SER A 211 -4.31 -26.55 -22.68
C SER A 211 -3.18 -25.97 -21.80
N VAL A 212 -2.38 -25.05 -22.33
CA VAL A 212 -1.32 -24.39 -21.57
C VAL A 212 -1.93 -23.46 -20.52
N LEU A 213 -2.97 -22.72 -20.88
CA LEU A 213 -3.70 -21.84 -19.98
C LEU A 213 -4.29 -22.61 -18.78
N ILE A 214 -4.92 -23.76 -19.04
CA ILE A 214 -5.48 -24.62 -17.99
C ILE A 214 -4.37 -25.11 -17.06
N LEU A 215 -3.23 -25.55 -17.60
CA LEU A 215 -2.09 -25.98 -16.79
C LEU A 215 -1.58 -24.85 -15.89
N VAL A 216 -1.42 -23.65 -16.44
CA VAL A 216 -0.99 -22.47 -15.66
C VAL A 216 -1.99 -22.13 -14.56
N ILE A 217 -3.29 -22.17 -14.86
CA ILE A 217 -4.34 -21.92 -13.85
C ILE A 217 -4.30 -22.97 -12.74
N VAL A 218 -4.11 -24.25 -13.07
CA VAL A 218 -4.02 -25.32 -12.07
C VAL A 218 -2.77 -25.16 -11.22
N THR A 219 -1.60 -24.89 -11.82
CA THR A 219 -0.36 -24.65 -11.07
C THR A 219 -0.50 -23.43 -10.16
N PHE A 220 -1.07 -22.35 -10.67
CA PHE A 220 -1.36 -21.15 -9.88
C PHE A 220 -2.30 -21.46 -8.72
N LEU A 221 -3.38 -22.22 -8.94
CA LEU A 221 -4.33 -22.61 -7.89
C LEU A 221 -3.67 -23.45 -6.80
N ILE A 222 -2.78 -24.38 -7.16
CA ILE A 222 -2.04 -25.20 -6.19
C ILE A 222 -1.14 -24.31 -5.32
N GLU A 223 -0.36 -23.41 -5.92
CA GLU A 223 0.52 -22.52 -5.17
C GLU A 223 -0.24 -21.47 -4.35
N ALA A 224 -1.32 -20.91 -4.91
CA ALA A 224 -2.22 -20.00 -4.19
C ALA A 224 -2.87 -20.69 -2.98
N SER A 225 -3.28 -21.95 -3.12
CA SER A 225 -3.87 -22.73 -2.02
C SER A 225 -2.86 -23.00 -0.90
N LYS A 226 -1.60 -23.33 -1.24
CA LYS A 226 -0.54 -23.49 -0.24
C LYS A 226 -0.31 -22.19 0.52
N PHE A 227 -0.17 -21.08 -0.21
CA PHE A 227 0.00 -19.76 0.39
C PHE A 227 -1.18 -19.38 1.29
N LEU A 228 -2.41 -19.61 0.83
CA LEU A 228 -3.63 -19.36 1.60
C LEU A 228 -3.70 -20.21 2.87
N CYS A 229 -3.30 -21.48 2.81
CA CYS A 229 -3.32 -22.37 3.96
C CYS A 229 -2.30 -21.92 5.02
N ASP A 230 -1.07 -21.63 4.60
CA ASP A 230 -0.02 -21.12 5.49
C ASP A 230 -0.39 -19.77 6.13
N TYR A 231 -1.00 -18.88 5.33
CA TYR A 231 -1.52 -17.61 5.82
C TYR A 231 -2.68 -17.82 6.81
N SER A 232 -3.63 -18.69 6.48
CA SER A 232 -4.78 -18.99 7.33
C SER A 232 -4.35 -19.57 8.68
N LEU A 233 -3.36 -20.45 8.71
CA LEU A 233 -2.81 -20.99 9.95
C LEU A 233 -2.16 -19.90 10.82
N LYS A 234 -1.42 -18.97 10.21
CA LYS A 234 -0.86 -17.82 10.93
C LYS A 234 -1.96 -16.91 11.46
N LEU A 235 -2.99 -16.64 10.65
CA LEU A 235 -4.13 -15.81 11.03
C LEU A 235 -4.91 -16.43 12.18
N ILE A 236 -5.20 -17.73 12.15
CA ILE A 236 -5.89 -18.46 13.23
C ILE A 236 -5.07 -18.38 14.52
N ARG A 237 -3.74 -18.50 14.45
CA ARG A 237 -2.87 -18.38 15.62
C ARG A 237 -2.97 -16.99 16.26
N GLU A 238 -2.88 -15.94 15.45
CA GLU A 238 -3.01 -14.57 15.96
C GLU A 238 -4.43 -14.28 16.46
N LEU A 239 -5.46 -14.76 15.76
CA LEU A 239 -6.84 -14.63 16.18
C LEU A 239 -7.09 -15.35 17.51
N SER A 240 -6.47 -16.51 17.74
CA SER A 240 -6.54 -17.22 19.01
C SER A 240 -5.91 -16.42 20.14
N ASN A 241 -4.76 -15.78 19.90
CA ASN A 241 -4.13 -14.87 20.86
C ASN A 241 -5.03 -13.68 21.17
N VAL A 242 -5.65 -13.08 20.14
CA VAL A 242 -6.60 -11.99 20.31
C VAL A 242 -7.78 -12.46 21.17
N ILE A 243 -8.46 -13.55 20.80
CA ILE A 243 -9.61 -14.09 21.55
C ILE A 243 -9.22 -14.31 23.01
N ARG A 244 -8.06 -14.92 23.28
CA ARG A 244 -7.59 -15.17 24.64
C ARG A 244 -7.42 -13.87 25.45
N SER A 245 -6.98 -12.79 24.81
CA SER A 245 -6.88 -11.46 25.43
C SER A 245 -8.24 -10.78 25.57
N THR A 246 -9.18 -10.99 24.63
CA THR A 246 -10.47 -10.31 24.60
C THR A 246 -11.51 -10.97 25.50
N THR A 247 -11.47 -12.29 25.71
CA THR A 247 -12.42 -13.03 26.57
C THR A 247 -12.57 -12.46 27.99
N PRO A 248 -11.50 -12.15 28.75
CA PRO A 248 -11.67 -11.56 30.09
C PRO A 248 -12.30 -10.16 30.03
N ILE A 249 -12.02 -9.39 28.97
CA ILE A 249 -12.59 -8.05 28.76
C ILE A 249 -14.09 -8.18 28.50
N THR A 250 -14.51 -9.08 27.61
CA THR A 250 -15.93 -9.30 27.32
C THR A 250 -16.69 -9.85 28.53
N MET A 251 -16.07 -10.76 29.28
CA MET A 251 -16.67 -11.27 30.53
C MET A 251 -16.89 -10.14 31.55
N GLY A 252 -15.91 -9.25 31.72
CA GLY A 252 -16.04 -8.09 32.61
C GLY A 252 -17.15 -7.12 32.17
N ILE A 253 -17.28 -6.86 30.86
CA ILE A 253 -18.35 -6.02 30.33
C ILE A 253 -19.73 -6.65 30.59
N ILE A 254 -19.88 -7.95 30.38
CA ILE A 254 -21.13 -8.67 30.64
C ILE A 254 -21.50 -8.55 32.13
N GLU A 255 -20.56 -8.80 33.03
CA GLU A 255 -20.80 -8.66 34.49
C GLU A 255 -21.18 -7.23 34.89
N PHE A 256 -20.56 -6.23 34.27
CA PHE A 256 -20.92 -4.83 34.49
C PHE A 256 -22.36 -4.56 34.10
N PHE A 257 -22.80 -5.00 32.91
CA PHE A 257 -24.18 -4.84 32.48
C PHE A 257 -25.15 -5.63 33.38
N THR A 258 -24.82 -6.86 33.75
CA THR A 258 -25.65 -7.65 34.67
C THR A 258 -25.85 -6.94 36.01
N LYS A 259 -24.80 -6.34 36.57
CA LYS A 259 -24.88 -5.57 37.82
C LYS A 259 -25.63 -4.26 37.65
N CYS A 260 -25.42 -3.55 36.55
CA CYS A 260 -26.13 -2.29 36.25
C CYS A 260 -27.65 -2.53 36.12
N VAL A 261 -28.02 -3.53 35.32
CA VAL A 261 -29.42 -3.91 35.10
C VAL A 261 -30.03 -4.46 36.38
N GLY A 262 -29.32 -5.35 37.10
CA GLY A 262 -29.79 -5.90 38.37
C GLY A 262 -30.00 -4.84 39.45
N GLY A 263 -29.07 -3.89 39.58
CA GLY A 263 -29.21 -2.74 40.47
C GLY A 263 -30.38 -1.84 40.09
N PHE A 264 -30.58 -1.59 38.81
CA PHE A 264 -31.71 -0.81 38.30
C PHE A 264 -33.06 -1.47 38.61
N TYR A 265 -33.17 -2.79 38.41
CA TYR A 265 -34.37 -3.54 38.82
C TYR A 265 -34.60 -3.47 40.33
N LEU A 266 -33.55 -3.55 41.15
CA LEU A 266 -33.67 -3.44 42.61
C LEU A 266 -34.17 -2.05 43.02
N LEU A 267 -33.68 -0.98 42.37
CA LEU A 267 -34.17 0.38 42.58
C LEU A 267 -35.66 0.52 42.25
N ILE A 268 -36.11 -0.05 41.13
CA ILE A 268 -37.54 -0.05 40.75
C ILE A 268 -38.36 -0.79 41.81
N VAL A 269 -37.90 -1.96 42.28
CA VAL A 269 -38.58 -2.73 43.32
C VAL A 269 -38.67 -1.95 44.62
N MET A 270 -37.60 -1.25 45.04
CA MET A 270 -37.62 -0.41 46.24
C MET A 270 -38.57 0.79 46.10
N LEU A 271 -38.63 1.39 44.90
CA LEU A 271 -39.57 2.46 44.61
C LEU A 271 -41.03 2.00 44.77
N TRP A 272 -41.34 0.78 44.33
CA TRP A 272 -42.69 0.22 44.39
C TRP A 272 -43.07 -0.36 45.75
N ARG A 273 -42.11 -0.92 46.49
CA ARG A 273 -42.38 -1.59 47.77
C ARG A 273 -42.76 -0.61 48.88
N GLY A 274 -42.51 0.69 48.69
CA GLY A 274 -42.78 1.71 49.69
C GLY A 274 -41.85 1.56 50.90
N SER A 275 -41.58 2.68 51.58
CA SER A 275 -40.69 2.75 52.75
C SER A 275 -41.27 1.96 53.94
N THR A 276 -41.14 0.63 53.91
CA THR A 276 -41.22 -0.21 55.10
C THR A 276 -39.78 -0.45 55.52
N GLY A 277 -39.38 0.18 56.63
CA GLY A 277 -38.01 0.16 57.14
C GLY A 277 -37.45 -1.26 57.26
N PRO A 278 -36.12 -1.39 57.33
CA PRO A 278 -35.46 -2.71 57.36
C PRO A 278 -36.02 -3.58 58.50
N PRO A 279 -36.28 -4.88 58.27
CA PRO A 279 -36.62 -5.78 59.35
C PRO A 279 -35.45 -5.84 60.33
N ILE A 280 -35.71 -5.43 61.57
CA ILE A 280 -34.74 -5.47 62.66
C ILE A 280 -34.30 -6.93 62.82
N PRO A 281 -32.99 -7.25 62.79
CA PRO A 281 -32.52 -8.62 62.99
C PRO A 281 -32.94 -9.08 64.40
N PRO A 282 -33.52 -10.30 64.55
CA PRO A 282 -34.04 -10.79 65.83
C PRO A 282 -32.99 -10.93 66.95
N ASN A 283 -31.70 -10.74 66.64
CA ASN A 283 -30.61 -10.89 67.61
C ASN A 283 -30.14 -9.56 68.23
N ALA A 284 -30.72 -8.41 67.86
CA ALA A 284 -30.34 -7.13 68.46
C ALA A 284 -31.03 -6.86 69.81
N ILE A 285 -32.09 -7.59 70.16
CA ILE A 285 -32.88 -7.38 71.39
C ILE A 285 -32.36 -8.25 72.56
N SER A 286 -31.62 -9.32 72.30
CA SER A 286 -31.12 -10.24 73.34
C SER A 286 -29.77 -9.83 73.95
N ALA A 287 -29.08 -8.83 73.40
CA ALA A 287 -27.77 -8.39 73.89
C ALA A 287 -27.82 -7.39 75.06
N SER A 288 -28.99 -6.82 75.39
CA SER A 288 -29.14 -5.77 76.39
C SER A 288 -29.58 -6.24 77.79
N PHE A 289 -29.75 -7.55 78.01
CA PHE A 289 -30.20 -8.13 79.29
C PHE A 289 -29.28 -9.22 79.84
N ASN A 290 -27.96 -9.01 79.83
CA ASN A 290 -27.06 -9.88 80.60
C ASN A 290 -26.08 -9.09 81.47
N PRO A 291 -26.39 -8.86 82.76
CA PRO A 291 -25.52 -8.20 83.70
C PRO A 291 -24.73 -9.22 84.52
N ASN A 292 -24.01 -10.17 83.89
CA ASN A 292 -22.91 -10.90 84.56
C ASN A 292 -22.21 -11.91 83.64
N SER A 293 -20.96 -11.61 83.29
CA SER A 293 -19.81 -12.52 83.08
C SER A 293 -18.82 -11.77 82.19
N GLY A 294 -17.70 -11.27 82.70
CA GLY A 294 -16.68 -12.07 83.34
C GLY A 294 -15.68 -12.48 82.26
N TRP A 295 -14.57 -11.75 82.19
CA TRP A 295 -13.35 -12.07 81.44
C TRP A 295 -13.17 -13.56 81.12
N SER A 296 -12.97 -13.90 79.85
CA SER A 296 -11.94 -14.89 79.44
C SER A 296 -11.81 -14.98 77.92
N GLY A 297 -10.56 -15.01 77.46
CA GLY A 297 -10.18 -15.90 76.36
C GLY A 297 -10.22 -15.31 74.94
N GLN A 298 -9.19 -14.53 74.61
CA GLN A 298 -8.67 -14.51 73.24
C GLN A 298 -8.48 -15.94 72.73
N ARG A 299 -9.20 -16.35 71.68
CA ARG A 299 -8.85 -17.54 70.90
C ARG A 299 -8.05 -17.10 69.68
N ALA A 300 -6.76 -17.42 69.72
CA ALA A 300 -5.82 -17.22 68.64
C ALA A 300 -6.25 -17.99 67.38
N ILE A 301 -6.19 -17.28 66.25
CA ILE A 301 -6.45 -17.78 64.90
C ILE A 301 -5.30 -18.72 64.52
N LYS A 302 -5.63 -19.99 64.26
CA LYS A 302 -4.71 -21.04 63.84
C LYS A 302 -4.64 -21.03 62.30
N TYR A 303 -3.57 -20.49 61.72
CA TYR A 303 -3.31 -20.59 60.29
C TYR A 303 -2.69 -21.97 59.96
N PRO A 304 -3.08 -22.65 58.87
CA PRO A 304 -2.39 -23.84 58.38
C PRO A 304 -1.06 -23.47 57.68
N PRO A 305 -0.04 -24.33 57.73
CA PRO A 305 1.29 -24.02 57.21
C PRO A 305 1.35 -24.05 55.68
N GLN A 306 2.05 -23.06 55.12
CA GLN A 306 2.41 -22.98 53.70
C GLN A 306 3.36 -24.13 53.32
N ALA A 307 2.94 -24.95 52.37
CA ALA A 307 3.79 -25.94 51.74
C ALA A 307 4.77 -25.25 50.78
N HIS A 308 6.04 -25.28 51.18
CA HIS A 308 7.20 -24.82 50.45
C HIS A 308 7.58 -25.91 49.43
N ASN A 309 7.32 -25.71 48.13
CA ASN A 309 7.89 -26.57 47.09
C ASN A 309 8.99 -25.85 46.32
N ARG A 310 10.16 -26.45 46.46
CA ARG A 310 11.49 -25.96 46.17
C ARG A 310 12.05 -26.76 45.00
N TYR A 311 12.45 -26.03 43.95
CA TYR A 311 13.37 -26.36 42.84
C TYR A 311 13.27 -27.70 42.09
N GLY A 312 13.05 -27.59 40.78
CA GLY A 312 13.51 -28.55 39.78
C GLY A 312 14.27 -27.83 38.66
N TYR A 313 15.60 -27.90 38.72
CA TYR A 313 16.54 -27.56 37.64
C TYR A 313 16.63 -28.73 36.65
N GLY A 314 16.79 -28.41 35.36
CA GLY A 314 17.11 -29.35 34.27
C GLY A 314 16.16 -29.16 33.09
N GLN A 315 16.56 -29.03 31.83
CA GLN A 315 17.81 -29.37 31.16
C GLN A 315 17.85 -28.59 29.83
N ARG A 316 19.02 -28.01 29.50
CA ARG A 316 19.38 -27.62 28.13
C ARG A 316 19.55 -28.88 27.29
N VAL A 317 18.95 -28.95 26.11
CA VAL A 317 19.43 -29.84 25.04
C VAL A 317 19.32 -29.15 23.67
N HIS A 318 20.50 -28.82 23.16
CA HIS A 318 20.97 -28.82 21.76
C HIS A 318 20.01 -28.49 20.59
N GLN A 319 20.33 -27.37 19.94
CA GLN A 319 20.34 -27.22 18.48
C GLN A 319 21.26 -28.25 17.81
N PRO A 320 20.97 -28.62 16.56
CA PRO A 320 22.01 -28.59 15.54
C PRO A 320 21.61 -27.77 14.31
N ARG A 321 22.54 -26.89 13.93
CA ARG A 321 22.71 -26.34 12.58
C ARG A 321 23.03 -27.48 11.62
N GLY A 322 22.23 -27.65 10.58
CA GLY A 322 22.61 -28.34 9.34
C GLY A 322 22.85 -27.31 8.24
N ARG A 323 24.04 -27.32 7.66
CA ARG A 323 24.55 -26.50 6.55
C ARG A 323 25.13 -27.46 5.51
N PHE A 324 25.09 -27.06 4.23
CA PHE A 324 25.67 -27.70 3.02
C PHE A 324 24.84 -28.86 2.41
N SER A 325 24.77 -29.06 1.09
CA SER A 325 25.55 -28.53 -0.03
C SER A 325 24.73 -28.53 -1.33
N ASP A 326 25.12 -27.62 -2.22
CA ASP A 326 25.26 -27.73 -3.68
C ASP A 326 24.79 -29.02 -4.36
N TYR A 327 23.92 -28.87 -5.37
CA TYR A 327 24.10 -29.31 -6.76
C TYR A 327 23.20 -28.49 -7.69
#